data_AF-A0A935I0F7-F1
#
_entry.id   AF-A0A935I0F7-F1
#
_cell.length_a   1.000
_cell.length_b   1.000
_cell.length_c   1.000
_cell.angle_alpha   90.00
_cell.angle_beta   90.00
_cell.angle_gamma   90.00
#
_symmetry.space_group_name_H-M   'P 1'
#
loop_
_entity.id
_entity.type
_entity.pdbx_description
1 polymer ?
#
loop_
_entity_poly.entity_id
_entity_poly.type
_entity_poly.pdbx_seq_one_letter_code
_entity_poly.pdbx_strand_id
1 'polypeptide(L)'
;MRLDLHWRIVLSVLIILPLGFFLGMPFPIGISMILPGEKRFTSFAWAVNGFFSVIGTVSAIILAMIMGFKFVFILAAFIYIIAMALALNRFRKTNVI
;
A
#
# COMPACT_ATOMS: atom_id res chain seq x y z
N MET A 1 22.02 -25.64 -10.92
CA MET A 1 22.44 -24.48 -11.74
C MET A 1 22.37 -23.24 -10.84
N ARG A 2 23.51 -22.78 -10.28
CA ARG A 2 23.53 -21.53 -9.51
C ARG A 2 23.41 -20.41 -10.54
N LEU A 3 22.26 -19.74 -10.62
CA LEU A 3 22.10 -18.53 -11.43
C LEU A 3 23.18 -17.54 -10.99
N ASP A 4 23.94 -17.01 -11.96
CA ASP A 4 24.90 -15.95 -11.70
C ASP A 4 24.21 -14.79 -10.98
N LEU A 5 24.95 -14.13 -10.09
CA LEU A 5 24.44 -13.07 -9.23
C LEU A 5 23.64 -12.02 -10.02
N HIS A 6 24.14 -11.66 -11.20
CA HIS A 6 23.49 -10.72 -12.13
C HIS A 6 22.07 -11.15 -12.49
N TRP A 7 21.86 -12.42 -12.85
CA TRP A 7 20.54 -12.94 -13.20
C TRP A 7 19.58 -12.98 -12.02
N ARG A 8 20.09 -13.27 -10.81
CA ARG A 8 19.26 -13.22 -9.58
C ARG A 8 18.76 -11.81 -9.31
N ILE A 9 19.63 -10.81 -9.43
CA ILE A 9 19.25 -9.40 -9.25
C ILE A 9 18.20 -8.99 -10.27
N VAL A 10 18.43 -9.27 -11.55
CA VAL A 10 17.50 -8.90 -12.63
C VAL A 10 16.13 -9.54 -12.40
N LEU A 11 16.08 -10.85 -12.11
CA LEU A 11 14.81 -11.54 -11.84
C LEU A 11 14.10 -10.98 -10.60
N SER A 12 14.84 -10.72 -9.50
CA SER A 12 14.25 -10.12 -8.30
C SER A 12 13.66 -8.74 -8.57
N VAL A 13 14.38 -7.87 -9.29
CA VAL A 13 13.88 -6.55 -9.68
C VAL A 13 12.63 -6.69 -10.54
N LEU A 14 12.66 -7.54 -11.56
CA LEU A 14 11.57 -7.69 -12.51
C LEU A 14 10.28 -8.22 -11.85
N ILE A 15 10.40 -9.07 -10.82
CA ILE A 15 9.27 -9.58 -10.04
C ILE A 15 8.75 -8.53 -9.05
N ILE A 16 9.65 -7.83 -8.34
CA ILE A 16 9.27 -6.89 -7.27
C ILE A 16 8.79 -5.56 -7.84
N LEU A 17 9.36 -5.09 -8.95
CA LEU A 17 9.06 -3.78 -9.55
C LEU A 17 7.56 -3.58 -9.83
N PRO A 18 6.85 -4.45 -10.56
CA PRO A 18 5.43 -4.22 -10.84
C PRO A 18 4.62 -4.17 -9.54
N LEU A 19 4.88 -5.09 -8.60
CA LEU A 19 4.20 -5.11 -7.31
C LEU A 19 4.47 -3.83 -6.50
N GLY A 20 5.72 -3.42 -6.37
CA GLY A 20 6.11 -2.20 -5.66
C GLY A 20 5.52 -0.95 -6.30
N PHE A 21 5.49 -0.88 -7.63
CA PHE A 21 4.91 0.23 -8.37
C PHE A 21 3.40 0.36 -8.12
N PHE A 22 2.63 -0.72 -8.27
CA PHE A 22 1.18 -0.69 -8.04
C PHE A 22 0.83 -0.47 -6.57
N LEU A 23 1.57 -1.06 -5.63
CA LEU A 23 1.33 -0.87 -4.20
C LEU A 23 1.71 0.56 -3.73
N GLY A 24 2.52 1.29 -4.48
CA GLY A 24 2.86 2.69 -4.18
C GLY A 24 1.78 3.71 -4.60
N MET A 25 0.87 3.36 -5.50
CA MET A 25 -0.14 4.29 -6.05
C MET A 25 -1.29 4.69 -5.11
N PRO A 26 -1.82 3.83 -4.22
CA PRO A 26 -3.05 4.15 -3.48
C PRO A 26 -2.97 5.40 -2.62
N PHE A 27 -1.80 5.72 -2.05
CA PHE A 27 -1.63 6.92 -1.23
C PHE A 27 -1.67 8.22 -2.06
N PRO A 28 -0.86 8.40 -3.12
CA PRO A 28 -0.98 9.55 -4.03
C PRO A 28 -2.39 9.72 -4.60
N ILE A 29 -3.02 8.62 -5.02
CA ILE A 29 -4.40 8.63 -5.53
C ILE A 29 -5.38 9.10 -4.44
N GLY A 30 -5.28 8.57 -3.22
CA GLY A 30 -6.12 9.00 -2.09
C GLY A 30 -5.96 10.47 -1.72
N ILE A 31 -4.73 10.99 -1.72
CA ILE A 31 -4.45 12.41 -1.48
C ILE A 31 -5.06 13.29 -2.57
N SER A 32 -4.98 12.88 -3.85
CA SER A 32 -5.55 13.65 -4.96
C SER A 32 -7.08 13.78 -4.93
N MET A 33 -7.77 12.93 -4.14
CA MET A 33 -9.23 13.03 -3.92
C MET A 33 -9.63 14.05 -2.84
N ILE A 34 -8.66 14.62 -2.10
CA ILE A 34 -8.92 15.64 -1.09
C ILE A 34 -9.16 16.98 -1.79
N LEU A 35 -10.20 17.72 -1.38
CA LEU A 35 -10.55 19.00 -2.00
C LEU A 35 -9.46 20.07 -1.76
N PRO A 36 -9.19 20.99 -2.71
CA PRO A 36 -8.12 22.01 -2.61
C PRO A 36 -8.20 22.95 -1.39
N GLY A 37 -9.36 23.02 -0.70
CA GLY A 37 -9.53 23.81 0.53
C GLY A 37 -9.26 23.05 1.83
N GLU A 38 -9.08 21.72 1.77
CA GLU A 38 -9.03 20.84 2.94
C GLU A 38 -7.60 20.53 3.41
N LYS A 39 -6.80 21.59 3.64
CA LYS A 39 -5.40 21.47 4.08
C LYS A 39 -5.23 20.60 5.33
N ARG A 40 -6.17 20.68 6.27
CA ARG A 40 -6.18 19.86 7.50
C ARG A 40 -6.21 18.36 7.20
N PHE A 41 -7.02 17.92 6.24
CA PHE A 41 -7.13 16.51 5.87
C PHE A 41 -5.87 16.03 5.15
N THR A 42 -5.25 16.88 4.32
CA THR A 42 -3.97 16.56 3.66
C THR A 42 -2.87 16.33 4.69
N SER A 43 -2.70 17.24 5.66
CA SER A 43 -1.71 17.09 6.73
C SER A 43 -1.98 15.86 7.61
N PHE A 44 -3.25 15.58 7.91
CA PHE A 44 -3.63 14.39 8.66
C PHE A 44 -3.31 13.10 7.91
N ALA A 45 -3.57 13.03 6.61
CA ALA A 45 -3.26 11.86 5.79
C ALA A 45 -1.74 11.56 5.75
N TRP A 46 -0.90 12.60 5.68
CA TRP A 46 0.55 12.44 5.82
C TRP A 46 0.97 11.93 7.21
N ALA A 47 0.36 12.45 8.28
CA ALA A 47 0.64 11.97 9.63
C ALA A 47 0.28 10.49 9.80
N VAL A 48 -0.86 10.06 9.27
CA VAL A 48 -1.29 8.66 9.27
C VAL A 48 -0.33 7.77 8.46
N ASN A 49 0.12 8.22 7.28
CA ASN A 49 1.11 7.48 6.48
C ASN A 49 2.42 7.28 7.25
N GLY A 50 2.94 8.34 7.88
CA GLY A 50 4.15 8.25 8.71
C GLY A 50 4.00 7.26 9.87
N PHE A 51 2.86 7.30 10.57
CA PHE A 51 2.54 6.39 11.66
C PHE A 51 2.50 4.91 11.21
N PHE A 52 1.80 4.62 10.12
CA PHE A 52 1.69 3.25 9.60
C PHE A 52 2.98 2.73 8.96
N SER A 53 3.87 3.60 8.48
CA SER A 53 5.19 3.18 7.99
C SER A 53 6.05 2.56 9.11
N VAL A 54 5.86 2.99 10.37
CA VAL A 54 6.56 2.42 11.53
C VAL A 54 5.78 1.25 12.11
N ILE A 55 4.50 1.44 12.45
CA ILE A 55 3.74 0.38 13.12
C ILE A 55 3.45 -0.79 12.17
N GLY A 56 3.07 -0.49 10.93
CA GLY A 56 2.76 -1.52 9.94
C GLY A 56 3.94 -2.43 9.64
N THR A 57 5.16 -1.89 9.57
CA THR A 57 6.37 -2.69 9.31
C THR A 57 6.71 -3.59 10.50
N VAL A 58 6.68 -3.06 11.73
CA VAL A 58 6.93 -3.84 12.96
C VAL A 58 5.87 -4.91 13.15
N SER A 59 4.58 -4.56 13.03
CA SER A 59 3.48 -5.51 13.15
C SER A 59 3.51 -6.60 12.07
N ALA A 60 3.85 -6.26 10.82
CA ALA A 60 3.97 -7.25 9.74
C ALA A 60 5.05 -8.29 10.05
N ILE A 61 6.21 -7.88 10.57
CA ILE A 61 7.29 -8.80 10.97
C ILE A 61 6.83 -9.70 12.12
N ILE A 62 6.26 -9.12 13.18
CA ILE A 62 5.75 -9.88 14.34
C ILE A 62 4.70 -10.90 13.89
N LEU A 63 3.73 -10.50 13.06
CA LEU A 63 2.70 -11.39 12.53
C LEU A 63 3.31 -12.47 11.62
N ALA A 64 4.31 -12.14 10.80
CA ALA A 64 4.99 -13.12 9.96
C ALA A 64 5.74 -14.17 10.80
N MET A 65 6.33 -13.78 11.93
CA MET A 65 7.03 -14.71 12.82
C MET A 65 6.07 -15.65 13.56
N ILE A 66 4.88 -15.18 13.95
CA ILE A 66 3.91 -15.97 14.73
C ILE A 66 3.00 -16.81 13.82
N MET A 67 2.50 -16.22 12.73
CA MET A 67 1.46 -16.80 11.87
C MET A 67 1.93 -17.12 10.45
N GLY A 68 3.17 -16.75 10.10
CA GLY A 68 3.75 -16.96 8.77
C GLY A 68 3.43 -15.86 7.76
N PHE A 69 4.26 -15.75 6.70
CA PHE A 69 4.09 -14.76 5.63
C PHE A 69 2.77 -14.89 4.88
N LYS A 70 2.23 -16.11 4.73
CA LYS A 70 0.96 -16.33 4.02
C LYS A 70 -0.19 -15.55 4.68
N PHE A 71 -0.25 -15.55 6.01
CA PHE A 71 -1.27 -14.80 6.75
C PHE A 71 -1.11 -13.29 6.54
N VAL A 72 0.12 -12.78 6.62
CA VAL A 72 0.42 -11.35 6.40
C VAL A 72 0.01 -10.89 5.00
N PHE A 73 0.29 -11.69 3.97
CA PHE A 73 -0.10 -11.36 2.60
C PHE A 73 -1.63 -11.35 2.41
N ILE A 74 -2.35 -12.31 2.99
CA ILE A 74 -3.82 -12.34 2.93
C ILE A 74 -4.40 -11.12 3.67
N LEU A 75 -3.88 -10.80 4.85
CA LEU A 75 -4.32 -9.64 5.63
C LEU A 75 -4.05 -8.33 4.87
N ALA A 76 -2.86 -8.17 4.29
CA ALA A 76 -2.53 -7.02 3.48
C ALA A 76 -3.48 -6.89 2.28
N ALA A 77 -3.72 -7.99 1.54
CA ALA A 77 -4.67 -8.01 0.42
C ALA A 77 -6.09 -7.58 0.85
N PHE A 78 -6.56 -8.08 2.00
CA PHE A 78 -7.87 -7.69 2.55
C PHE A 78 -7.96 -6.19 2.86
N ILE A 79 -6.92 -5.61 3.48
CA ILE A 79 -6.84 -4.17 3.75
C ILE A 79 -6.86 -3.36 2.45
N TYR A 80 -6.10 -3.78 1.43
CA TYR A 80 -6.11 -3.12 0.12
C TYR A 80 -7.48 -3.19 -0.58
N ILE A 81 -8.20 -4.32 -0.46
CA ILE A 81 -9.57 -4.45 -1.00
C ILE A 81 -10.53 -3.49 -0.31
N ILE A 82 -10.45 -3.35 1.02
CA ILE A 82 -11.27 -2.38 1.76
C ILE A 82 -10.95 -0.96 1.31
N ALA A 83 -9.67 -0.60 1.19
CA ALA A 83 -9.25 0.71 0.72
C ALA A 83 -9.79 1.00 -0.69
N MET A 84 -9.71 0.04 -1.60
CA MET A 84 -10.27 0.11 -2.95
C MET A 84 -11.79 0.34 -2.92
N ALA A 85 -12.54 -0.42 -2.12
CA ALA A 85 -14.00 -0.26 -2.00
C ALA A 85 -14.38 1.13 -1.47
N LEU A 86 -13.65 1.64 -0.47
CA LEU A 86 -13.87 2.99 0.07
C LEU A 86 -13.54 4.09 -0.95
N ALA A 87 -12.45 3.93 -1.69
CA ALA A 87 -12.05 4.86 -2.75
C ALA A 87 -13.10 4.93 -3.87
N LEU A 88 -13.59 3.79 -4.35
CA LEU A 88 -14.63 3.72 -5.37
C LEU A 88 -15.95 4.36 -4.91
N ASN A 89 -16.34 4.12 -3.65
CA ASN A 89 -17.52 4.76 -3.07
C ASN A 89 -17.39 6.28 -3.00
N ARG A 90 -16.18 6.80 -2.74
CA ARG A 90 -15.90 8.23 -2.72
C ARG A 90 -15.94 8.82 -4.12
N PHE A 91 -15.27 8.20 -5.10
CA PHE A 91 -15.30 8.62 -6.50
C PHE A 91 -16.73 8.70 -7.06
N ARG A 92 -17.57 7.69 -6.77
CA ARG A 92 -18.97 7.69 -7.21
C ARG A 92 -19.76 8.86 -6.62
N LYS A 93 -19.52 9.23 -5.37
CA LYS A 93 -20.20 10.38 -4.75
C LYS A 93 -19.74 11.72 -5.34
N THR A 94 -18.47 11.86 -5.69
CA THR A 94 -17.95 13.10 -6.30
C THR A 94 -18.45 13.32 -7.73
N ASN A 95 -18.72 12.25 -8.50
CA ASN A 95 -19.23 12.35 -9.88
C ASN A 95 -20.77 12.49 -10.01
N VAL A 96 -21.51 12.41 -8.89
CA VAL A 96 -22.99 12.48 -8.89
C VAL A 96 -23.49 13.83 -8.32
N ILE A 97 -22.57 14.71 -7.90
CA ILE A 97 -22.84 16.09 -7.48
C ILE A 97 -22.38 17.02 -8.60
#